data_AF-A0A7W1CYT4-F1
#
_entry.id   AF-A0A7W1CYT4-F1
#
_cell.length_a   1.000
_cell.length_b   1.000
_cell.length_c   1.000
_cell.angle_alpha   90.00
_cell.angle_beta   90.00
_cell.angle_gamma   90.00
#
_symmetry.space_group_name_H-M   'P 1'
#
loop_
_entity.id
_entity.type
_entity.pdbx_description
1 polymer ?
#
loop_
_entity_poly.entity_id
_entity_poly.type
_entity_poly.pdbx_seq_one_letter_code
_entity_poly.pdbx_strand_id
1 'polypeptide(L)'
;MIILRAMKPGEGELPKPGWSARTLGAKCNVDIPITEDGCVEPEMGGVSVSPPPPENLPPIRLPRELGGRGKDPVWELETDELSDGLVYRPDPDNPETHGFIEPARRMSFEEYQRTLHETRTLWRPMR
;
A
#
# COMPACT_ATOMS: atom_id res chain seq x y z
N MET A 1 -12.10 7.33 -2.01
CA MET A 1 -10.99 8.18 -2.52
C MET A 1 -10.01 7.22 -3.14
N ILE A 2 -9.51 7.52 -4.34
CA ILE A 2 -8.58 6.62 -5.02
C ILE A 2 -7.17 6.77 -4.44
N ILE A 3 -6.51 5.64 -4.24
CA ILE A 3 -5.07 5.54 -3.93
C ILE A 3 -4.37 4.63 -4.92
N LEU A 4 -3.12 4.97 -5.24
CA LEU A 4 -2.30 4.34 -6.26
C LEU A 4 -1.10 3.64 -5.64
N ARG A 5 -0.75 2.48 -6.18
CA ARG A 5 0.50 1.77 -5.83
C ARG A 5 1.02 0.95 -6.99
N ALA A 6 2.33 1.02 -7.23
CA ALA A 6 3.01 0.14 -8.16
C ALA A 6 3.47 -1.16 -7.47
N MET A 7 3.05 -2.31 -7.99
CA MET A 7 3.28 -3.65 -7.43
C MET A 7 3.70 -4.68 -8.49
N LYS A 8 4.19 -5.84 -8.09
CA LYS A 8 4.46 -6.92 -9.03
C LYS A 8 3.15 -7.63 -9.35
N PRO A 9 2.82 -7.93 -10.62
CA PRO A 9 1.68 -8.79 -10.91
C PRO A 9 1.96 -10.22 -10.41
N GLY A 10 0.92 -10.85 -9.87
CA GLY A 10 0.91 -12.23 -9.42
C GLY A 10 -0.04 -13.10 -10.26
N GLU A 11 -0.54 -14.17 -9.66
CA GLU A 11 -1.52 -15.05 -10.29
C GLU A 11 -2.82 -14.32 -10.63
N GLY A 12 -3.39 -14.56 -11.81
CA GLY A 12 -4.64 -13.91 -12.24
C GLY A 12 -4.53 -12.41 -12.48
N GLU A 13 -3.33 -11.89 -12.77
CA GLU A 13 -3.05 -10.45 -13.03
C GLU A 13 -3.36 -9.50 -11.86
N LEU A 14 -3.61 -10.06 -10.67
CA LEU A 14 -3.77 -9.31 -9.43
C LEU A 14 -2.41 -8.95 -8.80
N PRO A 15 -2.34 -7.95 -7.90
CA PRO A 15 -1.10 -7.69 -7.16
C PRO A 15 -0.58 -8.94 -6.46
N LYS A 16 0.75 -9.13 -6.50
CA LYS A 16 1.42 -10.24 -5.82
C LYS A 16 1.48 -9.95 -4.30
N PRO A 17 0.93 -10.83 -3.44
CA PRO A 17 1.12 -10.76 -1.99
C PRO A 17 2.60 -10.87 -1.59
N GLY A 18 3.00 -10.19 -0.52
CA GLY A 18 4.32 -10.33 0.09
C GLY A 18 4.82 -9.04 0.74
N TRP A 19 5.92 -9.13 1.49
CA TRP A 19 6.47 -8.05 2.32
C TRP A 19 7.57 -7.22 1.64
N SER A 20 7.66 -7.18 0.32
CA SER A 20 8.63 -6.32 -0.37
C SER A 20 8.03 -4.95 -0.70
N ALA A 21 8.87 -3.96 -0.95
CA ALA A 21 8.42 -2.67 -1.45
C ALA A 21 7.74 -2.74 -2.83
N ARG A 22 7.70 -3.90 -3.49
CA ARG A 22 7.09 -4.15 -4.81
C ARG A 22 5.92 -5.13 -4.74
N THR A 23 5.46 -5.51 -3.54
CA THR A 23 4.36 -6.47 -3.37
C THR A 23 3.29 -5.84 -2.48
N LEU A 24 2.13 -6.50 -2.43
CA LEU A 24 1.04 -6.14 -1.54
C LEU A 24 1.36 -6.67 -0.15
N GLY A 25 1.77 -5.78 0.75
CA GLY A 25 2.21 -6.12 2.09
C GLY A 25 3.19 -5.12 2.70
N ALA A 26 3.33 -5.17 4.02
CA ALA A 26 4.22 -4.28 4.77
C ALA A 26 5.57 -4.94 5.07
N LYS A 27 6.63 -4.16 5.05
CA LYS A 27 7.95 -4.53 5.58
C LYS A 27 7.99 -4.32 7.09
N CYS A 28 8.21 -5.41 7.83
CA CYS A 28 8.53 -5.42 9.25
C CYS A 28 9.62 -4.39 9.59
N ASN A 29 9.36 -3.49 10.56
CA ASN A 29 10.28 -2.46 11.07
C ASN A 29 10.85 -1.50 10.01
N VAL A 30 10.21 -1.40 8.85
CA VAL A 30 10.57 -0.42 7.81
C VAL A 30 9.36 0.39 7.38
N ASP A 31 8.26 -0.27 7.07
CA ASP A 31 7.01 0.41 6.71
C ASP A 31 6.21 0.81 7.95
N ILE A 32 6.32 0.00 9.02
CA ILE A 32 5.67 0.21 10.31
C ILE A 32 6.52 -0.44 11.42
N PRO A 33 6.69 0.21 12.58
CA PRO A 33 7.38 -0.40 13.72
C PRO A 33 6.53 -1.52 14.33
N ILE A 34 7.19 -2.58 14.79
CA ILE A 34 6.56 -3.66 15.55
C ILE A 34 6.96 -3.51 17.01
N THR A 35 5.97 -3.55 17.90
CA THR A 35 6.18 -3.50 19.34
C THR A 35 6.83 -4.79 19.86
N GLU A 36 7.36 -4.77 21.08
CA GLU A 36 8.03 -5.93 21.68
C GLU A 36 7.14 -7.20 21.75
N ASP A 37 5.83 -7.01 21.88
CA ASP A 37 4.83 -8.10 21.89
C ASP A 37 4.33 -8.49 20.49
N GLY A 38 4.95 -7.99 19.42
CA GLY A 38 4.65 -8.39 18.03
C GLY A 38 3.43 -7.70 17.41
N CYS A 39 2.99 -6.58 17.98
CA CYS A 39 1.87 -5.80 17.48
C CYS A 39 2.31 -4.62 16.61
N VAL A 40 1.35 -4.11 15.84
CA VAL A 40 1.43 -2.82 15.14
C VAL A 40 0.36 -1.89 15.68
N GLU A 41 0.63 -0.58 15.61
CA GLU A 41 -0.24 0.47 16.11
C GLU A 41 -0.70 1.40 14.98
N PRO A 42 -1.92 1.97 15.08
CA PRO A 42 -2.36 3.04 14.18
C PRO A 42 -1.42 4.24 14.22
N GLU A 43 -1.46 5.08 13.19
CA GLU A 43 -0.70 6.33 13.10
C GLU A 43 0.83 6.18 13.07
N MET A 44 1.34 4.95 13.02
CA MET A 44 2.78 4.65 13.01
C MET A 44 3.34 4.37 11.60
N GLY A 45 2.55 4.61 10.56
CA GLY A 45 2.90 4.36 9.16
C GLY A 45 2.32 3.05 8.62
N GLY A 46 2.75 2.65 7.44
CA GLY A 46 2.22 1.44 6.80
C GLY A 46 2.64 1.30 5.35
N VAL A 47 1.84 0.56 4.59
CA VAL A 47 2.10 0.34 3.17
C VAL A 47 1.95 1.66 2.41
N SER A 48 3.06 2.17 1.87
CA SER A 48 3.04 3.42 1.11
C SER A 48 2.13 3.36 -0.12
N VAL A 49 1.32 4.38 -0.28
CA VAL A 49 0.48 4.62 -1.46
C VAL A 49 0.56 6.10 -1.82
N SER A 50 0.13 6.44 -3.02
CA SER A 50 0.04 7.84 -3.46
C SER A 50 -1.39 8.16 -3.85
N PRO A 51 -1.99 9.27 -3.39
CA PRO A 51 -3.18 9.78 -4.05
C PRO A 51 -2.86 10.13 -5.51
N PRO A 52 -3.85 10.13 -6.42
CA PRO A 52 -3.66 10.65 -7.76
C PRO A 52 -3.18 12.10 -7.73
N PRO A 53 -2.50 12.56 -8.78
CA PRO A 53 -2.30 11.87 -10.06
C PRO A 53 -1.14 10.85 -10.02
N PRO A 54 -0.99 9.96 -11.03
CA PRO A 54 0.04 8.91 -11.04
C PRO A 54 1.46 9.41 -10.85
N GLU A 55 1.75 10.64 -11.27
CA GLU A 55 3.04 11.31 -11.14
C GLU A 55 3.46 11.54 -9.68
N ASN A 56 2.54 11.41 -8.72
CA ASN A 56 2.85 11.40 -7.30
C ASN A 56 3.64 10.14 -6.89
N LEU A 57 3.58 9.06 -7.68
CA LEU A 57 4.43 7.90 -7.46
C LEU A 57 5.90 8.25 -7.72
N PRO A 58 6.84 7.79 -6.89
CA PRO A 58 8.26 8.01 -7.15
C PRO A 58 8.65 7.54 -8.56
N PRO A 59 9.53 8.23 -9.30
CA PRO A 59 9.84 7.88 -10.69
C PRO A 59 10.34 6.45 -10.90
N ILE A 60 10.95 5.83 -9.88
CA ILE A 60 11.40 4.43 -9.94
C ILE A 60 10.26 3.41 -9.76
N ARG A 61 9.07 3.87 -9.39
CA ARG A 61 7.84 3.09 -9.19
C ARG A 61 6.83 3.31 -10.30
N LEU A 62 6.78 4.51 -10.87
CA LEU A 62 5.96 4.82 -12.03
C LEU A 62 6.44 4.07 -13.29
N PRO A 63 5.58 3.34 -14.03
CA PRO A 63 5.94 2.67 -15.28
C PRO A 63 6.48 3.62 -16.36
N ARG A 64 7.19 3.07 -17.35
CA ARG A 64 7.78 3.84 -18.46
C ARG A 64 6.72 4.48 -19.35
N GLU A 65 5.60 3.82 -19.53
CA GLU A 65 4.45 4.26 -20.30
C GLU A 65 3.83 5.54 -19.73
N LEU A 66 4.07 5.80 -18.45
CA LEU A 66 3.64 6.99 -17.71
C LEU A 66 4.81 7.96 -17.42
N GLY A 67 5.93 7.84 -18.13
CA GLY A 67 7.09 8.73 -17.99
C GLY A 67 8.05 8.39 -16.85
N GLY A 68 7.86 7.25 -16.18
CA GLY A 68 8.75 6.79 -15.11
C GLY A 68 9.84 5.80 -15.55
N ARG A 69 10.43 5.11 -14.58
CA ARG A 69 11.50 4.11 -14.72
C ARG A 69 11.17 2.78 -14.01
N GLY A 70 9.98 2.68 -13.43
CA GLY A 70 9.44 1.47 -12.85
C GLY A 70 9.16 0.41 -13.92
N LYS A 71 9.09 -0.84 -13.47
CA LYS A 71 8.82 -2.02 -14.31
C LYS A 71 7.52 -2.74 -13.95
N ASP A 72 6.83 -2.18 -12.96
CA ASP A 72 5.63 -2.73 -12.34
C ASP A 72 4.45 -1.87 -12.83
N PRO A 73 3.28 -2.46 -13.13
CA PRO A 73 2.05 -1.70 -13.37
C PRO A 73 1.70 -0.78 -12.20
N VAL A 74 0.70 0.08 -12.39
CA VAL A 74 0.05 0.79 -11.29
C VAL A 74 -1.32 0.20 -11.06
N TRP A 75 -1.66 -0.01 -9.80
CA TRP A 75 -3.00 -0.38 -9.38
C TRP A 75 -3.63 0.76 -8.60
N GLU A 76 -4.94 0.83 -8.69
CA GLU A 76 -5.79 1.75 -7.95
C GLU A 76 -6.73 0.99 -7.02
N LEU A 77 -7.08 1.60 -5.88
CA LEU A 77 -8.05 1.11 -4.91
C LEU A 77 -8.85 2.28 -4.39
N GLU A 78 -10.15 2.09 -4.18
CA GLU A 78 -11.00 3.06 -3.50
C GLU A 78 -10.95 2.81 -1.99
N THR A 79 -10.57 3.83 -1.22
CA THR A 79 -10.31 3.71 0.23
C THR A 79 -11.54 3.31 1.04
N ASP A 80 -12.75 3.50 0.53
CA ASP A 80 -14.00 3.06 1.16
C ASP A 80 -14.23 1.56 1.04
N GLU A 81 -13.46 0.85 0.19
CA GLU A 81 -13.46 -0.60 0.08
C GLU A 81 -12.51 -1.27 1.10
N LEU A 82 -11.69 -0.49 1.83
CA LEU A 82 -10.85 -1.03 2.89
C LEU A 82 -11.73 -1.64 3.99
N SER A 83 -11.31 -2.80 4.49
CA SER A 83 -11.97 -3.42 5.64
C SER A 83 -11.72 -2.60 6.90
N ASP A 84 -12.58 -2.77 7.92
CA ASP A 84 -12.50 -2.07 9.23
C ASP A 84 -11.15 -2.23 9.96
N GLY A 85 -10.29 -3.15 9.53
CA GLY A 85 -8.94 -3.33 10.07
C GLY A 85 -7.90 -2.38 9.46
N LEU A 86 -8.19 -1.72 8.34
CA LEU A 86 -7.27 -0.87 7.61
C LEU A 86 -7.84 0.52 7.42
N VAL A 87 -6.97 1.52 7.41
CA VAL A 87 -7.34 2.90 7.08
C VAL A 87 -6.31 3.49 6.14
N TYR A 88 -6.78 4.34 5.22
CA TYR A 88 -5.89 5.24 4.50
C TYR A 88 -5.65 6.49 5.34
N ARG A 89 -4.38 6.79 5.60
CA ARG A 89 -3.96 8.02 6.26
C ARG A 89 -2.98 8.78 5.34
N PRO A 90 -3.26 10.04 4.97
CA PRO A 90 -2.28 10.89 4.31
C PRO A 90 -1.01 11.02 5.15
N ASP A 91 0.15 11.06 4.49
CA ASP A 91 1.43 11.26 5.16
C ASP A 91 1.51 12.68 5.75
N PRO A 92 1.72 12.86 7.06
CA PRO A 92 1.81 14.19 7.67
C PRO A 92 2.90 15.06 7.04
N ASP A 93 3.96 14.45 6.53
CA ASP A 93 5.07 15.18 5.91
C ASP A 93 4.76 15.59 4.46
N ASN A 94 3.94 14.81 3.73
CA ASN A 94 3.64 15.04 2.30
C ASN A 94 2.19 14.63 1.92
N PRO A 95 1.16 15.21 2.53
CA PRO A 95 -0.21 14.66 2.50
C PRO A 95 -0.84 14.66 1.11
N GLU A 96 -0.41 15.58 0.23
CA GLU A 96 -0.94 15.73 -1.13
C GLU A 96 -0.40 14.68 -2.11
N THR A 97 0.69 13.97 -1.77
CA THR A 97 1.41 13.08 -2.71
C THR A 97 1.70 11.70 -2.15
N HIS A 98 1.55 11.52 -0.84
CA HIS A 98 1.87 10.28 -0.16
C HIS A 98 0.89 9.98 0.98
N GLY A 99 0.74 8.71 1.27
CA GLY A 99 0.06 8.24 2.45
C GLY A 99 0.30 6.76 2.69
N PHE A 100 -0.41 6.23 3.67
CA PHE A 100 -0.24 4.88 4.17
C PHE A 100 -1.58 4.18 4.17
N ILE A 101 -1.60 2.93 3.71
CA ILE A 101 -2.57 1.96 4.23
C ILE A 101 -1.94 1.43 5.51
N GLU A 102 -2.58 1.67 6.64
CA GLU A 102 -2.07 1.35 7.98
C GLU A 102 -3.15 0.65 8.82
N PRO A 103 -2.80 0.02 9.96
CA PRO A 103 -3.81 -0.61 10.81
C PRO A 103 -4.75 0.45 11.42
N ALA A 104 -6.06 0.23 11.34
CA ALA A 104 -7.06 1.12 11.94
C ALA A 104 -7.16 0.97 13.48
N ARG A 105 -6.61 -0.12 14.02
CA ARG A 105 -6.51 -0.42 15.45
C ARG A 105 -5.27 -1.25 15.73
N ARG A 106 -4.86 -1.32 17.00
CA ARG A 106 -3.83 -2.27 17.42
C ARG A 106 -4.19 -3.69 16.98
N MET A 107 -3.23 -4.38 16.37
CA MET A 107 -3.34 -5.77 15.95
C MET A 107 -1.97 -6.43 15.85
N SER A 108 -1.91 -7.76 15.76
CA SER A 108 -0.64 -8.44 15.51
C SER A 108 -0.12 -8.08 14.12
N PHE A 109 1.21 -8.10 13.93
CA PHE A 109 1.78 -7.87 12.59
C PHE A 109 1.29 -8.91 11.57
N GLU A 110 1.04 -10.15 12.01
CA GLU A 110 0.47 -11.21 11.17
C GLU A 110 -0.97 -10.89 10.73
N GLU A 111 -1.81 -10.41 11.65
CA GLU A 111 -3.18 -9.99 11.34
C GLU A 111 -3.17 -8.82 10.35
N TYR A 112 -2.32 -7.82 10.56
CA TYR A 112 -2.15 -6.70 9.64
C TYR A 112 -1.73 -7.18 8.25
N GLN A 113 -0.73 -8.06 8.18
CA GLN A 113 -0.23 -8.61 6.91
C GLN A 113 -1.31 -9.42 6.17
N ARG A 114 -2.10 -10.22 6.89
CA ARG A 114 -3.24 -10.95 6.31
C ARG A 114 -4.30 -9.98 5.78
N THR A 115 -4.67 -8.98 6.57
CA THR A 115 -5.69 -7.99 6.20
C THR A 115 -5.27 -7.21 4.95
N LEU A 116 -3.98 -6.84 4.84
CA LEU A 116 -3.43 -6.25 3.61
C LEU A 116 -3.57 -7.19 2.41
N HIS A 117 -3.26 -8.49 2.57
CA HIS A 117 -3.40 -9.47 1.50
C HIS A 117 -4.85 -9.69 1.06
N GLU A 118 -5.82 -9.57 1.96
CA GLU A 118 -7.24 -9.70 1.64
C GLU A 118 -7.73 -8.58 0.71
N THR A 119 -7.10 -7.40 0.74
CA THR A 119 -7.40 -6.31 -0.20
C THR A 119 -7.05 -6.63 -1.66
N ARG A 120 -6.33 -7.74 -1.94
CA ARG A 120 -5.77 -8.09 -3.25
C ARG A 120 -6.78 -7.99 -4.40
N THR A 121 -8.02 -8.38 -4.17
CA THR A 121 -9.07 -8.39 -5.21
C THR A 121 -9.77 -7.05 -5.41
N LEU A 122 -9.53 -6.09 -4.50
CA LEU A 122 -10.05 -4.71 -4.57
C LEU A 122 -9.18 -3.82 -5.47
N TRP A 123 -7.89 -4.18 -5.63
CA TRP A 123 -6.97 -3.47 -6.49
C TRP A 123 -7.28 -3.70 -7.97
N ARG A 124 -7.49 -2.61 -8.70
CA ARG A 124 -7.79 -2.63 -10.13
C ARG A 124 -6.59 -2.09 -10.92
N PRO A 125 -6.30 -2.60 -12.13
CA PRO A 125 -5.32 -1.96 -13.00
C PRO A 125 -5.74 -0.50 -13.24
N MET A 126 -4.82 0.44 -12.99
CA MET A 126 -5.05 1.85 -13.27
C MET A 126 -5.22 2.05 -14.78
N ARG A 127 -6.29 2.74 -15.18
CA ARG A 127 -6.64 2.96 -16.59
C ARG A 127 -6.14 4.29 -17.13
#